data_AF-A0A7V1W1L0-F1
#
_entry.id   AF-A0A7V1W1L0-F1
#
_cell.length_a   1.000
_cell.length_b   1.000
_cell.length_c   1.000
_cell.angle_alpha   90.00
_cell.angle_beta   90.00
_cell.angle_gamma   90.00
#
_symmetry.space_group_name_H-M   'P 1'
#
loop_
_entity.id
_entity.type
_entity.pdbx_description
1 polymer ?
#
loop_
_entity_poly.entity_id
_entity_poly.type
_entity_poly.pdbx_seq_one_letter_code
_entity_poly.pdbx_strand_id
1 'polypeptide(L)' 'MNGPRDRGELRCLLCGRYLADITLHGDGRVELHRPPHGEDPARTLRRQGNALHCRKCGGRAFIEWDLLPVGQTGLHAA' A
#
# COMPACT_ATOMS: atom_id res chain seq x y z
N MET A 1 15.42 -12.61 14.91
CA MET A 1 14.66 -13.26 13.82
C MET A 1 13.61 -12.25 13.37
N ASN A 2 13.78 -11.63 12.20
CA ASN A 2 12.82 -10.66 11.68
C ASN A 2 11.66 -11.47 11.06
N GLY A 3 10.44 -11.31 11.60
CA GLY A 3 9.24 -12.00 11.15
C GLY A 3 8.88 -11.69 9.69
N PRO A 4 7.85 -12.37 9.13
CA PRO A 4 7.42 -12.15 7.75
C PRO A 4 7.14 -10.67 7.52
N ARG A 5 7.65 -10.16 6.39
CA ARG A 5 7.47 -8.79 5.94
C ARG A 5 6.48 -8.84 4.79
N ASP A 6 5.22 -8.54 5.08
CA ASP A 6 4.19 -8.48 4.05
C ASP A 6 4.30 -7.14 3.33
N ARG A 7 4.45 -7.19 2.01
CA ARG A 7 4.47 -6.02 1.14
C ARG A 7 3.09 -5.82 0.54
N GLY A 8 2.71 -4.57 0.33
CA GLY A 8 1.49 -4.23 -0.38
C GLY A 8 1.48 -2.78 -0.80
N GLU A 9 0.37 -2.36 -1.38
CA GLU A 9 0.14 -1.01 -1.86
C GLU A 9 -0.94 -0.34 -1.00
N LEU A 10 -0.75 0.94 -0.72
CA LEU A 10 -1.77 1.78 -0.10
C LEU A 10 -2.56 2.50 -1.20
N ARG A 11 -3.87 2.27 -1.25
CA ARG A 11 -4.77 2.85 -2.25
C ARG A 11 -5.92 3.62 -1.62
N CYS A 12 -6.47 4.59 -2.35
CA CYS A 12 -7.66 5.31 -1.90
C CYS A 12 -8.94 4.53 -2.20
N LEU A 13 -9.77 4.32 -1.18
CA LEU A 13 -11.04 3.60 -1.32
C LEU A 13 -12.05 4.31 -2.25
N LEU A 14 -12.03 5.63 -2.31
CA LEU A 14 -13.00 6.39 -3.12
C LEU A 14 -12.60 6.50 -4.59
N CYS A 15 -11.33 6.79 -4.87
CA CYS A 15 -10.88 7.10 -6.24
C CYS A 15 -9.87 6.11 -6.81
N GLY A 16 -9.57 5.00 -6.11
CA GLY A 16 -8.63 3.96 -6.55
C GLY A 16 -7.17 4.41 -6.68
N ARG A 17 -6.88 5.69 -6.38
CA ARG A 17 -5.57 6.30 -6.53
C ARG A 17 -4.54 5.57 -5.67
N TYR A 18 -3.43 5.21 -6.28
CA TYR A 18 -2.22 4.76 -5.59
C TYR A 18 -1.66 5.88 -4.70
N LEU A 19 -1.27 5.56 -3.47
CA LEU A 19 -0.81 6.52 -2.46
C LEU A 19 0.62 6.26 -1.97
N ALA A 20 1.00 4.99 -1.78
CA ALA A 20 2.33 4.58 -1.32
C ALA A 20 2.51 3.06 -1.45
N ASP A 21 3.75 2.58 -1.46
CA ASP A 21 4.05 1.18 -1.15
C ASP A 21 4.16 1.04 0.37
N ILE A 22 3.90 -0.16 0.90
CA ILE A 22 4.00 -0.41 2.33
C ILE A 22 4.75 -1.70 2.65
N THR A 23 5.37 -1.71 3.83
CA THR A 23 5.82 -2.93 4.49
C THR A 23 5.14 -3.03 5.85
N LEU A 24 4.45 -4.14 6.11
CA LEU A 24 3.99 -4.52 7.43
C LEU A 24 5.06 -5.38 8.11
N HIS A 25 5.46 -4.96 9.30
CA HIS A 25 6.39 -5.69 10.15
C HIS A 25 5.60 -6.62 11.07
N GLY A 26 6.21 -7.74 11.46
CA GLY A 26 5.57 -8.73 12.34
C GLY A 26 5.18 -8.23 13.74
N ASP A 27 5.57 -7.00 14.11
CA ASP A 27 5.16 -6.30 15.34
C ASP A 27 3.99 -5.32 15.12
N GLY A 28 3.40 -5.30 13.93
CA GLY A 28 2.27 -4.45 13.56
C GLY A 28 2.66 -3.05 13.08
N ARG A 29 3.95 -2.71 13.01
CA ARG A 29 4.38 -1.43 12.43
C ARG A 29 4.20 -1.44 10.91
N VAL A 30 3.70 -0.32 10.37
CA VAL A 30 3.58 -0.09 8.93
C VAL A 30 4.58 0.98 8.52
N GLU A 31 5.48 0.62 7.61
CA GLU A 31 6.37 1.57 6.94
C GLU A 31 5.80 1.93 5.57
N LEU A 32 5.76 3.23 5.27
CA LEU A 32 5.37 3.75 3.97
C LEU A 32 6.62 4.03 3.15
N HIS A 33 6.67 3.53 1.92
CA HIS A 33 7.75 3.79 0.99
C HIS A 33 7.27 4.69 -0.13
N ARG A 34 8.16 5.59 -0.57
CA ARG A 34 7.93 6.39 -1.77
C ARG A 34 8.30 5.52 -2.99
N PRO A 35 7.39 5.33 -3.96
CA PRO A 35 7.74 4.60 -5.18
C PRO A 35 8.76 5.37 -6.03
N PRO A 36 9.52 4.67 -6.89
CA PRO A 36 10.53 5.29 -7.77
C PRO A 36 9.98 6.38 -8.69
N HIS A 37 8.70 6.28 -9.07
CA HIS A 37 8.04 7.16 -10.04
C HIS A 37 6.71 7.77 -9.56
N GLY A 38 6.50 7.88 -8.25
CA GLY A 38 5.25 8.40 -7.69
C GLY A 38 5.43 9.64 -6.80
N GLU A 39 4.29 10.26 -6.48
CA GLU A 39 4.25 11.38 -5.56
C GLU A 39 4.63 10.93 -4.14
N ASP A 40 5.28 11.84 -3.40
CA ASP A 40 5.58 11.65 -2.00
C ASP A 40 4.29 11.32 -1.20
N PRO A 41 4.24 10.19 -0.47
CA PRO A 41 3.11 9.85 0.39
C PRO A 41 2.70 10.99 1.34
N ALA A 42 3.64 11.80 1.85
CA ALA A 42 3.34 12.95 2.70
C ALA A 42 2.49 14.03 2.01
N ARG A 43 2.58 14.11 0.66
CA ARG A 43 1.81 15.04 -0.19
C ARG A 43 0.48 14.46 -0.65
N THR A 44 0.32 13.13 -0.67
CA THR A 44 -0.91 12.46 -1.12
C THR A 44 -1.81 12.02 0.04
N LEU A 45 -1.26 11.88 1.25
CA LEU A 45 -1.94 11.40 2.45
C LEU A 45 -2.16 12.50 3.49
N ARG A 46 -3.28 12.42 4.20
CA ARG A 46 -3.54 13.13 5.46
C ARG A 46 -3.86 12.10 6.54
N ARG A 47 -3.36 12.31 7.75
CA ARG A 47 -3.74 11.51 8.92
C ARG A 47 -4.95 12.15 9.59
N GLN A 48 -5.97 11.35 9.90
CA GLN A 48 -7.13 11.75 10.67
C GLN A 48 -7.39 10.68 11.74
N GLY A 49 -7.01 10.99 12.99
CA GLY A 49 -6.97 9.99 14.06
C GLY A 49 -6.02 8.83 13.73
N ASN A 50 -6.55 7.61 13.74
CA ASN A 50 -5.80 6.39 13.43
C ASN A 50 -5.91 5.95 11.96
N ALA A 51 -6.57 6.73 11.11
CA ALA A 51 -6.75 6.43 9.70
C ALA A 51 -5.91 7.37 8.81
N LEU A 52 -5.44 6.81 7.69
CA LEU A 52 -4.87 7.57 6.58
C LEU A 52 -5.97 7.84 5.56
N HIS A 53 -5.96 9.04 4.98
CA HIS A 53 -6.92 9.49 3.98
C HIS A 53 -6.19 10.12 2.79
N CYS A 54 -6.74 9.95 1.59
CA CYS A 54 -6.29 10.63 0.39
C CYS A 54 -6.59 12.13 0.46
N ARG A 55 -5.59 12.99 0.24
CA ARG A 55 -5.77 14.45 0.20
C ARG A 55 -6.63 14.91 -0.96
N LYS A 56 -6.63 14.20 -2.10
CA LYS A 56 -7.37 14.60 -3.32
C LYS A 56 -8.90 14.54 -3.12
N CYS A 57 -9.41 13.46 -2.53
CA CYS A 57 -10.85 13.21 -2.44
C CYS A 57 -11.37 12.99 -1.01
N GLY A 58 -10.49 12.96 0.00
CA GLY A 58 -10.85 12.70 1.39
C GLY A 58 -11.13 11.22 1.73
N GLY A 59 -11.09 10.32 0.75
CA GLY A 59 -11.37 8.90 0.94
C GLY A 59 -10.34 8.21 1.81
N ARG A 60 -10.79 7.26 2.62
CA ARG A 60 -9.92 6.45 3.48
C ARG A 60 -8.94 5.64 2.62
N ALA A 61 -7.70 5.54 3.09
CA ALA A 61 -6.70 4.68 2.48
C ALA A 61 -6.86 3.25 3.01
N PHE A 62 -6.72 2.26 2.13
CA PHE A 62 -6.74 0.85 2.45
C PHE A 62 -5.53 0.16 1.86
N ILE A 63 -5.15 -0.97 2.45
CA ILE A 63 -4.02 -1.77 2.01
C ILE A 63 -4.55 -2.80 1.01
N GLU A 64 -3.98 -2.78 -0.18
CA GLU A 64 -4.09 -3.83 -1.18
C GLU A 64 -2.83 -4.68 -1.07
N TRP A 65 -2.99 -5.92 -0.61
CA TRP A 65 -1.86 -6.83 -0.50
C TRP A 65 -1.53 -7.39 -1.88
N ASP A 66 -0.25 -7.41 -2.23
CA ASP A 66 0.22 -8.24 -3.32
C ASP A 66 0.03 -9.69 -2.88
N LEU A 67 -1.12 -10.27 -3.23
CA LEU A 67 -1.30 -11.71 -3.21
C LEU A 67 -0.40 -12.27 -4.31
N LEU A 68 0.91 -12.37 -4.05
CA LEU A 68 1.77 -13.23 -4.83
C LEU A 68 1.11 -14.62 -4.77
N PRO A 69 0.62 -15.17 -5.89
CA PRO A 69 0.05 -16.50 -5.86
C PRO A 69 1.15 -17.42 -5.36
N VAL A 70 0.88 -18.10 -4.25
CA VAL A 70 1.70 -19.23 -3.79
C VAL A 70 1.63 -20.28 -4.90
N GLY A 71 2.59 -20.22 -5.83
CA GLY A 71 2.82 -21.22 -6.87
C GLY A 71 1.89 -21.19 -8.09
N GLN A 72 1.91 -20.15 -8.92
CA GLN A 72 1.53 -20.32 -10.33
C GLN A 72 2.59 -19.77 -11.29
N THR A 73 3.42 -20.70 -11.76
CA THR A 73 4.12 -20.68 -13.03
C THR A 73 3.21 -20.19 -14.16
N GLY A 74 3.64 -19.12 -14.83
CA GLY A 74 3.41 -18.87 -16.26
C GLY A 74 1.97 -18.77 -16.75
N LEU A 75 1.44 -17.54 -16.80
CA LEU A 75 0.46 -17.19 -17.84
C LEU A 75 1.22 -16.82 -19.11
N HIS A 76 1.56 -17.82 -19.92
CA HIS A 76 1.77 -17.59 -21.35
C HIS A 76 0.39 -17.43 -21.98
N ALA A 77 0.08 -16.23 -22.46
CA ALA A 77 -1.00 -16.05 -23.41
C ALA A 77 -0.57 -16.72 -24.73
N ALA A 78 -1.34 -17.72 -25.16
CA ALA A 78 -1.26 -18.32 -26.50
C ALA A 78 -2.28 -17.63 -27.42
#